data_AF-A0A2N3AQF5-F1
#
_entry.id   AF-A0A2N3AQF5-F1
#
_cell.length_a   1.000
_cell.length_b   1.000
_cell.length_c   1.000
_cell.angle_alpha   90.00
_cell.angle_beta   90.00
_cell.angle_gamma   90.00
#
_symmetry.space_group_name_H-M   'P 1'
#
loop_
_entity.id
_entity.type
_entity.pdbx_description
1 polymer ?
#
loop_
_entity_poly.entity_id
_entity_poly.type
_entity_poly.pdbx_seq_one_letter_code
_entity_poly.pdbx_strand_id
1 'polypeptide(L)'
;MKILNAAAAFNNLCLHLKPGGLIGIYIYNKKPFIREMGDNAIRKTTTEMSYDECMEFSLQIKELGKSLQKIEQEVEVIRDIPLLNISKGKYKIQQFIYDHFLKCFYNKGMGEDMSTIINQDWYHPKYASHHTKEELERWFEDNGIEKIKFIQPKGWEHSGFFVSGRKRA
;
A
#
# COMPACT_ATOMS: atom_id res chain seq x y z
N MET A 1 -18.70 -17.45 2.78
CA MET A 1 -19.09 -16.17 2.14
C MET A 1 -17.93 -15.71 1.26
N LYS A 2 -18.06 -15.75 -0.07
CA LYS A 2 -17.03 -15.18 -0.97
C LYS A 2 -17.11 -13.66 -0.82
N ILE A 3 -16.14 -13.05 -0.16
CA ILE A 3 -16.00 -11.59 -0.12
C ILE A 3 -15.62 -11.17 -1.55
N LEU A 4 -16.56 -10.57 -2.28
CA LEU A 4 -16.38 -10.26 -3.71
C LEU A 4 -15.87 -8.83 -3.96
N ASN A 5 -15.80 -7.96 -2.94
CA ASN A 5 -15.15 -6.66 -3.04
C ASN A 5 -14.81 -6.08 -1.65
N ALA A 6 -13.99 -5.01 -1.63
CA ALA A 6 -13.53 -4.37 -0.39
C ALA A 6 -14.68 -3.81 0.48
N ALA A 7 -15.76 -3.31 -0.14
CA ALA A 7 -16.94 -2.82 0.58
C ALA A 7 -17.61 -3.93 1.40
N ALA A 8 -17.81 -5.11 0.80
CA ALA A 8 -18.38 -6.25 1.49
C ALA A 8 -17.49 -6.74 2.64
N ALA A 9 -16.16 -6.69 2.46
CA ALA A 9 -15.20 -7.00 3.54
C ALA A 9 -15.38 -6.03 4.71
N PHE A 10 -15.44 -4.73 4.43
CA PHE A 10 -15.63 -3.68 5.42
C PHE A 10 -16.96 -3.84 6.16
N ASN A 11 -18.07 -4.03 5.43
CA ASN A 11 -19.40 -4.25 6.01
C ASN A 11 -19.39 -5.44 6.97
N ASN A 12 -18.76 -6.54 6.57
CA ASN A 12 -18.66 -7.73 7.42
C ASN A 12 -17.90 -7.45 8.73
N LEU A 13 -16.79 -6.69 8.67
CA LEU A 13 -16.09 -6.27 9.88
C LEU A 13 -16.99 -5.43 10.80
N CYS A 14 -17.80 -4.54 10.24
CA CYS A 14 -18.74 -3.71 10.99
C CYS A 14 -19.83 -4.51 11.74
N LEU A 15 -20.18 -5.71 11.26
CA LEU A 15 -21.15 -6.58 11.96
C LEU A 15 -20.59 -7.15 13.27
N HIS A 16 -19.26 -7.22 13.41
CA HIS A 16 -18.61 -7.72 14.61
C HIS A 16 -18.34 -6.63 15.66
N LEU A 17 -18.63 -5.35 15.35
CA LEU A 17 -18.47 -4.26 16.28
C LEU A 17 -19.65 -4.17 17.26
N LYS A 18 -19.34 -4.18 18.56
CA LYS A 18 -20.29 -3.80 19.61
C LYS A 18 -20.64 -2.30 19.50
N PRO A 19 -21.79 -1.85 20.02
CA PRO A 19 -22.09 -0.42 20.15
C PRO A 19 -20.94 0.33 20.86
N GLY A 20 -20.53 1.47 20.31
CA GLY A 20 -19.36 2.24 20.77
C GLY A 20 -17.98 1.70 20.36
N GLY A 21 -17.91 0.52 19.74
CA GLY A 21 -16.67 -0.12 19.26
C GLY A 21 -15.95 0.71 18.19
N LEU A 22 -14.63 0.58 18.11
CA LEU A 22 -13.78 1.30 17.15
C LEU A 22 -13.40 0.39 15.99
N ILE A 23 -13.52 0.88 14.76
CA ILE A 23 -12.94 0.26 13.56
C ILE A 23 -11.89 1.21 12.97
N GLY A 24 -10.81 0.64 12.46
CA GLY A 24 -9.75 1.34 11.76
C GLY A 24 -9.30 0.55 10.54
N ILE A 25 -9.08 1.24 9.43
CA ILE A 25 -8.53 0.69 8.19
C ILE A 25 -7.37 1.57 7.72
N TYR A 26 -6.41 0.95 7.03
CA TYR A 26 -5.35 1.68 6.34
C TYR A 26 -5.56 1.61 4.84
N ILE A 27 -5.40 2.74 4.16
CA ILE A 27 -5.69 2.89 2.74
C ILE A 27 -4.49 3.53 2.06
N TYR A 28 -3.94 2.86 1.07
CA TYR A 28 -2.80 3.38 0.32
C TYR A 28 -3.22 4.49 -0.64
N ASN A 29 -2.37 5.51 -0.77
CA ASN A 29 -2.50 6.43 -1.89
C ASN A 29 -2.28 5.68 -3.20
N LYS A 30 -3.01 6.11 -4.24
CA LYS A 30 -2.71 5.72 -5.62
C LYS A 30 -1.25 6.05 -5.93
N LYS A 31 -0.49 5.07 -6.42
CA LYS A 31 0.93 5.26 -6.72
C LYS A 31 1.12 6.01 -8.05
N PRO A 32 2.32 6.55 -8.32
CA PRO A 32 2.66 7.15 -9.60
C PRO A 32 2.34 6.23 -10.79
N PHE A 33 2.10 6.82 -11.95
CA PHE A 33 1.60 6.10 -13.13
C PHE A 33 2.44 4.86 -13.50
N ILE A 34 3.76 5.02 -13.59
CA ILE A 34 4.67 3.92 -13.94
C ILE A 34 4.73 2.87 -12.82
N ARG A 35 4.70 3.31 -11.56
CA ARG A 35 4.68 2.44 -10.39
C ARG A 35 3.45 1.52 -10.38
N GLU A 36 2.27 2.08 -10.65
CA GLU A 36 1.03 1.33 -10.80
C GLU A 36 1.12 0.33 -11.96
N MET A 37 1.67 0.73 -13.11
CA MET A 37 1.82 -0.16 -14.24
C MET A 37 2.76 -1.34 -13.93
N GLY A 38 3.92 -1.06 -13.34
CA GLY A 38 4.90 -2.08 -12.97
C GLY A 38 4.35 -3.07 -11.97
N ASP A 39 3.78 -2.56 -10.87
CA ASP A 39 3.22 -3.43 -9.83
C ASP A 39 2.02 -4.24 -10.33
N ASN A 40 1.11 -3.64 -11.10
CA ASN A 40 -0.03 -4.38 -11.63
C ASN A 40 0.39 -5.43 -12.67
N ALA A 41 1.45 -5.18 -13.44
CA ALA A 41 1.99 -6.17 -14.37
C ALA A 41 2.59 -7.38 -13.63
N ILE A 42 3.38 -7.15 -12.58
CA ILE A 42 3.94 -8.21 -11.73
C ILE A 42 2.81 -8.99 -11.05
N ARG A 43 1.80 -8.29 -10.51
CA ARG A 43 0.67 -8.88 -9.80
C ARG A 43 -0.16 -9.83 -10.65
N LYS A 44 -0.24 -9.64 -11.97
CA LYS A 44 -0.92 -10.60 -12.88
C LYS A 44 -0.36 -12.02 -12.76
N THR A 45 0.91 -12.16 -12.38
CA THR A 45 1.55 -13.45 -12.17
C THR A 45 1.53 -13.83 -10.68
N THR A 46 1.94 -12.93 -9.79
CA THR A 46 2.17 -13.25 -8.37
C THR A 46 0.89 -13.53 -7.57
N THR A 47 -0.28 -13.07 -8.03
CA THR A 47 -1.57 -13.38 -7.38
C THR A 47 -2.10 -14.78 -7.68
N GLU A 48 -1.51 -15.46 -8.67
CA GLU A 48 -1.87 -16.84 -9.05
C GLU A 48 -0.80 -17.85 -8.59
N MET A 49 0.33 -17.38 -8.05
CA MET A 49 1.32 -18.21 -7.36
C MET A 49 0.73 -18.81 -6.07
N SER A 50 1.34 -19.87 -5.57
CA SER A 50 1.17 -20.29 -4.18
C SER A 50 1.80 -19.29 -3.21
N TYR A 51 1.47 -19.42 -1.92
CA TYR A 51 2.07 -18.59 -0.88
C TYR A 51 3.60 -18.71 -0.87
N ASP A 52 4.14 -19.93 -0.91
CA ASP A 52 5.58 -20.19 -0.84
C ASP A 52 6.32 -19.69 -2.09
N GLU A 53 5.74 -19.86 -3.29
CA GLU A 53 6.32 -19.32 -4.52
C GLU A 53 6.39 -17.78 -4.50
N CYS A 54 5.31 -17.12 -4.05
CA CYS A 54 5.32 -15.67 -3.93
C CYS A 54 6.29 -15.22 -2.82
N MET A 55 6.45 -16.02 -1.76
CA MET A 55 7.38 -15.70 -0.66
C MET A 55 8.81 -15.69 -1.13
N GLU A 56 9.19 -16.68 -1.95
CA GLU A 56 10.48 -16.74 -2.61
C GLU A 56 10.69 -15.55 -3.56
N PHE A 57 9.69 -15.21 -4.37
CA PHE A 57 9.73 -13.98 -5.19
C PHE A 57 9.93 -12.72 -4.32
N SER A 58 9.21 -12.64 -3.21
CA SER A 58 9.28 -11.50 -2.28
C SER A 58 10.65 -11.38 -1.60
N LEU A 59 11.31 -12.51 -1.34
CA LEU A 59 12.69 -12.56 -0.85
C LEU A 59 13.63 -11.91 -1.88
N GLN A 60 13.50 -12.29 -3.15
CA GLN A 60 14.30 -11.76 -4.26
C GLN A 60 14.08 -10.24 -4.44
N ILE A 61 12.83 -9.78 -4.35
CA ILE A 61 12.49 -8.35 -4.40
C ILE A 61 13.10 -7.59 -3.22
N LYS A 62 13.07 -8.17 -2.01
CA LYS A 62 13.74 -7.58 -0.84
C LYS A 62 15.24 -7.48 -1.06
N GLU A 63 15.87 -8.50 -1.64
CA GLU A 63 17.31 -8.50 -1.94
C GLU A 63 17.70 -7.47 -3.00
N LEU A 64 16.84 -7.26 -4.01
CA LEU A 64 16.96 -6.15 -4.95
C LEU A 64 16.93 -4.81 -4.20
N GLY A 65 15.91 -4.58 -3.36
CA GLY A 65 15.80 -3.35 -2.56
C GLY A 65 17.04 -3.11 -1.68
N LYS A 66 17.51 -4.16 -1.00
CA LYS A 66 18.73 -4.12 -0.19
C LYS A 66 19.97 -3.78 -1.01
N SER A 67 20.09 -4.32 -2.22
CA SER A 67 21.23 -4.06 -3.11
C SER A 67 21.21 -2.63 -3.64
N LEU A 68 20.04 -2.12 -4.03
CA LEU A 68 19.87 -0.73 -4.45
C LEU A 68 20.20 0.26 -3.32
N GLN A 69 19.92 -0.07 -2.06
CA GLN A 69 20.27 0.78 -0.92
C GLN A 69 21.78 0.87 -0.65
N LYS A 70 22.59 -0.06 -1.18
CA LYS A 70 24.07 0.01 -1.07
C LYS A 70 24.67 1.05 -2.01
N ILE A 71 23.92 1.52 -3.00
CA ILE A 71 24.42 2.49 -3.97
C ILE A 71 24.32 3.88 -3.33
N GLU A 72 25.48 4.51 -3.11
CA GLU A 72 25.58 5.81 -2.44
C GLU A 72 25.27 6.97 -3.39
N GLN A 73 25.40 6.76 -4.70
CA GLN A 73 25.08 7.76 -5.72
C GLN A 73 23.58 8.06 -5.76
N GLU A 74 23.26 9.30 -6.09
CA GLU A 74 21.88 9.77 -6.24
C GLU A 74 21.53 10.03 -7.70
N VAL A 75 20.26 9.84 -8.04
CA VAL A 75 19.70 10.29 -9.31
C VAL A 75 19.28 11.74 -9.15
N GLU A 76 19.83 12.61 -9.99
CA GLU A 76 19.40 14.00 -10.09
C GLU A 76 18.38 14.17 -11.22
N VAL A 77 17.13 14.43 -10.83
CA VAL A 77 16.06 14.81 -11.76
C VAL A 77 16.07 16.33 -11.87
N ILE A 78 16.57 16.84 -13.00
CA ILE A 78 16.78 18.28 -13.20
C ILE A 78 15.48 19.08 -13.44
N ARG A 79 14.39 18.43 -13.84
CA ARG A 79 13.10 19.05 -14.15
C ARG A 79 11.96 18.13 -13.74
N ASP A 80 10.86 18.72 -13.29
CA ASP A 80 9.64 17.97 -13.00
C ASP A 80 9.18 17.21 -14.25
N ILE A 81 8.67 15.99 -14.06
CA ILE A 81 8.08 15.15 -15.09
C ILE A 81 6.61 14.89 -14.70
N PRO A 82 5.68 15.83 -14.95
CA PRO A 82 4.31 15.75 -14.45
C PRO A 82 3.56 14.49 -14.86
N LEU A 83 3.77 14.01 -16.10
CA LEU A 83 3.13 12.80 -16.60
C LEU A 83 3.45 11.57 -15.75
N LEU A 84 4.67 11.48 -15.23
CA LEU A 84 5.13 10.35 -14.43
C LEU A 84 4.95 10.58 -12.93
N ASN A 85 4.48 11.76 -12.53
CA ASN A 85 4.44 12.22 -11.14
C ASN A 85 5.82 12.10 -10.45
N ILE A 86 6.86 12.55 -11.14
CA ILE A 86 8.24 12.64 -10.63
C ILE A 86 8.60 14.11 -10.51
N SER A 87 8.95 14.56 -9.31
CA SER A 87 9.42 15.93 -9.09
C SER A 87 10.92 16.07 -9.40
N LYS A 88 11.36 17.29 -9.65
CA LYS A 88 12.79 17.61 -9.66
C LYS A 88 13.37 17.40 -8.26
N GLY A 89 14.60 16.94 -8.19
CA GLY A 89 15.26 16.67 -6.92
C GLY A 89 16.35 15.62 -7.03
N LYS A 90 16.99 15.35 -5.89
CA LYS A 90 17.94 14.26 -5.73
C LYS A 90 17.28 13.11 -5.01
N TYR A 91 17.47 11.92 -5.52
CA TYR A 91 16.86 10.70 -5.00
C TYR A 91 17.92 9.65 -4.77
N LYS A 92 17.89 8.99 -3.61
CA LYS A 92 18.59 7.71 -3.46
C LYS A 92 18.04 6.74 -4.48
N ILE A 93 18.91 5.97 -5.13
CA ILE A 93 18.51 5.09 -6.24
C ILE A 93 17.41 4.11 -5.82
N GLN A 94 17.51 3.51 -4.62
CA GLN A 94 16.46 2.61 -4.16
C GLN A 94 15.11 3.32 -3.98
N GLN A 95 15.10 4.54 -3.42
CA GLN A 95 13.87 5.31 -3.25
C GLN A 95 13.28 5.71 -4.60
N PHE A 96 14.12 6.11 -5.56
CA PHE A 96 13.67 6.45 -6.91
C PHE A 96 12.98 5.27 -7.60
N ILE A 97 13.59 4.09 -7.57
CA ILE A 97 12.99 2.87 -8.14
C ILE A 97 11.75 2.45 -7.36
N TYR A 98 11.84 2.45 -6.03
CA TYR A 98 10.74 2.11 -5.15
C TYR A 98 9.54 3.03 -5.42
N ASP A 99 9.65 4.34 -5.28
CA ASP A 99 8.52 5.26 -5.35
C ASP A 99 7.90 5.38 -6.75
N HIS A 100 8.71 5.22 -7.82
CA HIS A 100 8.26 5.54 -9.18
C HIS A 100 8.15 4.36 -10.16
N PHE A 101 8.72 3.18 -9.87
CA PHE A 101 8.78 2.08 -10.84
C PHE A 101 8.17 0.76 -10.34
N LEU A 102 8.60 0.25 -9.18
CA LEU A 102 8.07 -1.01 -8.61
C LEU A 102 8.33 -1.11 -7.11
N LYS A 103 7.55 -1.92 -6.39
CA LYS A 103 7.81 -2.22 -4.96
C LYS A 103 9.10 -3.05 -4.85
N CYS A 104 10.14 -2.46 -4.27
CA CYS A 104 11.33 -3.17 -3.80
C CYS A 104 11.62 -2.80 -2.34
N PHE A 105 10.69 -3.11 -1.44
CA PHE A 105 10.76 -2.66 -0.05
C PHE A 105 11.89 -3.38 0.70
N TYR A 106 12.73 -2.60 1.36
CA TYR A 106 13.70 -3.10 2.33
C TYR A 106 13.98 -2.04 3.38
N ASN A 107 13.96 -2.45 4.65
CA ASN A 107 14.31 -1.60 5.77
C ASN A 107 15.20 -2.36 6.75
N LYS A 108 16.47 -1.94 6.85
CA LYS A 108 17.46 -2.54 7.75
C LYS A 108 17.00 -2.58 9.21
N GLY A 109 16.25 -1.58 9.68
CA GLY A 109 15.78 -1.48 11.06
C GLY A 109 14.59 -2.38 11.39
N MET A 110 13.84 -2.85 10.38
CA MET A 110 12.67 -3.73 10.58
C MET A 110 13.03 -5.22 10.50
N GLY A 111 14.24 -5.55 10.02
CA GLY A 111 14.68 -6.93 9.79
C GLY A 111 14.39 -7.45 8.38
N GLU A 112 15.09 -8.51 8.01
CA GLU A 112 15.01 -9.14 6.68
C GLU A 112 13.65 -9.80 6.46
N ASP A 113 13.14 -10.54 7.44
CA ASP A 113 11.89 -11.29 7.34
C ASP A 113 10.71 -10.33 7.18
N MET A 114 10.67 -9.26 7.99
CA MET A 114 9.63 -8.24 7.86
C MET A 114 9.65 -7.56 6.50
N SER A 115 10.85 -7.26 5.97
CA SER A 115 10.96 -6.68 4.63
C SER A 115 10.43 -7.63 3.55
N THR A 116 10.69 -8.93 3.69
CA THR A 116 10.20 -9.97 2.80
C THR A 116 8.68 -10.08 2.86
N ILE A 117 8.11 -10.18 4.07
CA ILE A 117 6.66 -10.25 4.31
C ILE A 117 5.94 -9.01 3.77
N ILE A 118 6.54 -7.81 3.86
CA ILE A 118 5.94 -6.58 3.31
C ILE A 118 5.88 -6.60 1.78
N ASN A 119 6.85 -7.22 1.10
CA ASN A 119 6.76 -7.42 -0.35
C ASN A 119 5.71 -8.49 -0.70
N GLN A 120 5.61 -9.55 0.11
CA GLN A 120 4.58 -10.59 -0.02
C GLN A 120 3.18 -9.99 0.08
N ASP A 121 2.93 -9.21 1.12
CA ASP A 121 1.66 -8.51 1.36
C ASP A 121 1.32 -7.52 0.24
N TRP A 122 2.31 -7.04 -0.50
CA TRP A 122 2.07 -6.16 -1.65
C TRP A 122 1.75 -6.94 -2.93
N TYR A 123 2.48 -8.03 -3.20
CA TYR A 123 2.41 -8.73 -4.49
C TYR A 123 1.45 -9.90 -4.53
N HIS A 124 1.14 -10.53 -3.40
CA HIS A 124 0.33 -11.74 -3.37
C HIS A 124 -1.20 -11.50 -3.30
N PRO A 125 -1.74 -10.45 -2.65
CA PRO A 125 -3.19 -10.34 -2.49
C PRO A 125 -3.93 -10.31 -3.82
N LYS A 126 -4.88 -11.24 -4.00
CA LYS A 126 -5.72 -11.35 -5.20
C LYS A 126 -6.62 -10.14 -5.41
N TYR A 127 -7.04 -9.50 -4.31
CA TYR A 127 -7.96 -8.37 -4.34
C TYR A 127 -7.21 -7.08 -4.02
N ALA A 128 -7.27 -6.13 -4.95
CA ALA A 128 -6.86 -4.75 -4.75
C ALA A 128 -7.78 -3.84 -5.57
N SER A 129 -8.30 -2.79 -4.95
CA SER A 129 -9.25 -1.87 -5.57
C SER A 129 -8.95 -0.43 -5.14
N HIS A 130 -9.32 0.50 -6.02
CA HIS A 130 -9.18 1.93 -5.77
C HIS A 130 -10.53 2.50 -5.34
N HIS A 131 -10.49 3.41 -4.36
CA HIS A 131 -11.68 4.03 -3.79
C HIS A 131 -11.45 5.54 -3.60
N THR A 132 -12.53 6.30 -3.69
CA THR A 132 -12.50 7.73 -3.34
C THR A 132 -12.76 7.93 -1.84
N LYS A 133 -12.42 9.13 -1.33
CA LYS A 133 -12.70 9.48 0.06
C LYS A 133 -14.20 9.41 0.37
N GLU A 134 -15.02 9.89 -0.56
CA GLU A 134 -16.47 9.93 -0.46
C GLU A 134 -17.08 8.51 -0.46
N GLU A 135 -16.52 7.59 -1.25
CA GLU A 135 -16.93 6.18 -1.19
C GLU A 135 -16.67 5.56 0.18
N LEU A 136 -15.49 5.83 0.74
CA LEU A 136 -15.09 5.33 2.05
C LEU A 136 -15.94 5.93 3.17
N GLU A 137 -16.22 7.24 3.13
CA GLU A 137 -17.11 7.90 4.07
C GLU A 137 -18.51 7.27 4.06
N ARG A 138 -19.07 7.04 2.86
CA ARG A 138 -20.35 6.33 2.72
C ARG A 138 -20.33 4.93 3.34
N TRP A 139 -19.26 4.15 3.14
CA TRP A 139 -19.18 2.81 3.76
C TRP A 139 -19.26 2.89 5.29
N PHE A 140 -18.59 3.85 5.91
CA PHE A 140 -18.64 4.06 7.35
C PHE A 140 -20.07 4.46 7.78
N GLU A 141 -20.66 5.43 7.11
CA GLU A 141 -22.00 5.95 7.40
C GLU A 141 -23.09 4.88 7.25
N ASP A 142 -23.09 4.14 6.14
CA ASP A 142 -24.05 3.07 5.85
C ASP A 142 -24.00 1.94 6.88
N ASN A 143 -22.84 1.74 7.52
CA ASN A 143 -22.65 0.77 8.59
C ASN A 143 -22.89 1.35 10.00
N GLY A 144 -23.43 2.57 10.10
CA GLY A 144 -23.67 3.24 11.38
C GLY A 144 -22.39 3.53 12.16
N ILE A 145 -21.28 3.76 11.45
CA ILE A 145 -20.01 4.21 12.02
C ILE A 145 -19.97 5.74 11.97
N GLU A 146 -19.79 6.37 13.12
CA GLU A 146 -19.73 7.82 13.30
C GLU A 146 -18.33 8.29 13.73
N LYS A 147 -18.15 9.62 13.84
CA LYS A 147 -16.89 10.25 14.27
C LYS A 147 -15.69 9.84 13.39
N ILE A 148 -15.91 9.81 12.08
CA ILE A 148 -14.93 9.38 11.09
C ILE A 148 -13.73 10.32 11.11
N LYS A 149 -12.52 9.76 11.13
CA LYS A 149 -11.26 10.51 11.10
C LYS A 149 -10.34 9.95 10.03
N PHE A 150 -9.84 10.82 9.17
CA PHE A 150 -8.76 10.54 8.23
C PHE A 150 -7.46 11.09 8.82
N ILE A 151 -6.52 10.21 9.13
CA ILE A 151 -5.24 10.55 9.72
C ILE A 151 -4.16 10.22 8.70
N GLN A 152 -3.42 11.24 8.28
CA GLN A 152 -2.22 11.07 7.46
C GLN A 152 -1.00 11.23 8.39
N PRO A 153 -0.22 10.17 8.63
CA PRO A 153 0.94 10.28 9.50
C PRO A 153 1.98 11.21 8.88
N LYS A 154 2.50 12.14 9.69
CA LYS A 154 3.53 13.08 9.27
C LYS A 154 4.79 12.33 8.81
N GLY A 155 5.33 12.67 7.65
CA GLY A 155 6.47 11.98 7.01
C GLY A 155 6.10 10.75 6.18
N TRP A 156 4.83 10.35 6.18
CA TRP A 156 4.30 9.22 5.42
C TRP A 156 3.15 9.62 4.49
N GLU A 157 3.10 10.90 4.12
CA GLU A 157 2.02 11.48 3.33
C GLU A 157 1.88 10.80 1.96
N HIS A 158 2.98 10.29 1.40
CA HIS A 158 3.01 9.54 0.14
C HIS A 158 2.49 8.10 0.27
N SER A 159 2.35 7.57 1.49
CA SER A 159 1.99 6.17 1.71
C SER A 159 0.48 5.95 1.68
N GLY A 160 -0.28 6.71 2.47
CA GLY A 160 -1.72 6.49 2.62
C GLY A 160 -2.33 7.19 3.83
N PHE A 161 -3.60 6.85 4.10
CA PHE A 161 -4.38 7.34 5.24
C PHE A 161 -4.75 6.20 6.18
N PHE A 162 -4.67 6.45 7.48
CA PHE A 162 -5.38 5.66 8.47
C PHE A 162 -6.77 6.28 8.69
N VAL A 163 -7.82 5.50 8.45
CA VAL A 163 -9.21 5.95 8.57
C VAL A 163 -9.87 5.19 9.71
N SER A 164 -10.52 5.89 10.63
CA SER A 164 -11.16 5.26 11.78
C SER A 164 -12.50 5.89 12.13
N GLY A 165 -13.34 5.14 12.84
CA GLY A 165 -14.65 5.60 13.29
C GLY A 165 -15.23 4.67 14.35
N ARG A 166 -16.32 5.09 15.00
CA ARG A 166 -16.97 4.34 16.08
C ARG A 166 -18.38 3.90 15.73
N LYS A 167 -18.74 2.66 16.04
CA LYS A 167 -20.12 2.18 15.91
C LYS A 167 -21.03 3.00 16.81
N ARG A 168 -22.16 3.47 16.25
CA ARG A 168 -23.22 4.15 17.02
C ARG A 168 -23.60 3.31 18.24
N ALA A 169 -23.77 3.98 19.37
CA ALA A 169 -24.20 3.37 20.62
C ALA A 169 -25.65 2.88 20.53
#